data_AF-A0A522V2J4-F1
#
_entry.id   AF-A0A522V2J4-F1
#
_cell.length_a   1.000
_cell.length_b   1.000
_cell.length_c   1.000
_cell.angle_alpha   90.00
_cell.angle_beta   90.00
_cell.angle_gamma   90.00
#
_symmetry.space_group_name_H-M   'P 1'
#
loop_
_entity.id
_entity.type
_entity.pdbx_description
1 polymer ?
#
loop_
_entity_poly.entity_id
_entity_poly.type
_entity_poly.pdbx_seq_one_letter_code
_entity_poly.pdbx_strand_id
1 'polypeptide(L)' 'MMALAKEDAIRFIEKLPDDYSMDEIMAELYFKQQVEQGLRDAEEGRVYSHEQVKNMVKEWRKSSGRN' A
#
# COMPACT_ATOMS: atom_id res chain seq x y z
N MET A 1 -19.84 -14.59 -1.56
CA MET A 1 -18.87 -15.12 -2.54
C MET A 1 -17.79 -14.07 -2.64
N MET A 2 -16.52 -14.39 -2.36
CA MET A 2 -15.46 -13.42 -2.65
C MET A 2 -15.52 -13.15 -4.15
N ALA A 3 -15.51 -11.87 -4.53
CA ALA A 3 -15.29 -11.58 -5.93
C ALA A 3 -13.94 -12.16 -6.34
N LEU A 4 -13.88 -12.72 -7.53
CA LEU A 4 -12.63 -13.19 -8.07
C LEU A 4 -11.69 -11.97 -8.16
N ALA A 5 -10.42 -12.11 -7.76
CA ALA A 5 -9.46 -11.00 -7.73
C ALA A 5 -9.43 -10.20 -9.05
N LYS A 6 -9.67 -10.88 -10.18
CA LYS A 6 -9.85 -10.27 -11.50
C LYS A 6 -11.05 -9.32 -11.58
N GLU A 7 -12.22 -9.73 -11.08
CA GLU A 7 -13.43 -8.91 -11.11
C GLU A 7 -13.34 -7.70 -10.18
N ASP A 8 -12.69 -7.87 -9.02
CA ASP A 8 -12.40 -6.74 -8.12
C ASP A 8 -11.47 -5.73 -8.78
N ALA A 9 -10.43 -6.20 -9.47
CA ALA A 9 -9.54 -5.32 -10.23
C ALA A 9 -10.29 -4.58 -11.34
N ILE A 10 -11.13 -5.28 -12.13
CA ILE A 10 -11.93 -4.65 -13.20
C ILE A 10 -12.84 -3.56 -12.63
N ARG A 11 -13.63 -3.86 -11.59
CA ARG A 11 -14.53 -2.87 -10.95
C ARG A 11 -13.81 -1.69 -10.32
N PHE A 12 -12.56 -1.89 -9.92
CA PHE A 12 -11.72 -0.80 -9.42
C PHE A 12 -11.25 0.09 -10.57
N ILE A 13 -10.73 -0.52 -11.64
CA ILE A 13 -10.27 0.18 -12.85
C ILE A 13 -11.41 0.99 -13.48
N GLU A 14 -12.63 0.45 -13.53
CA GLU A 14 -13.83 1.13 -14.05
C GLU A 14 -14.19 2.43 -13.30
N LYS A 15 -13.60 2.67 -12.12
CA LYS A 15 -13.83 3.89 -11.32
C LYS A 15 -12.68 4.90 -11.44
N LEU A 16 -11.59 4.53 -12.10
CA LEU A 16 -10.45 5.42 -12.31
C LEU A 16 -10.80 6.47 -13.38
N PRO A 17 -10.13 7.64 -13.38
CA PRO A 17 -10.29 8.64 -14.44
C PRO A 17 -9.91 8.09 -15.82
N ASP A 18 -10.65 8.48 -16.85
CA ASP A 18 -10.44 8.03 -18.23
C ASP A 18 -9.09 8.48 -18.83
N ASP A 19 -8.46 9.51 -18.26
CA ASP A 19 -7.18 10.07 -18.70
C ASP A 19 -5.95 9.40 -18.07
N TYR A 20 -6.16 8.42 -17.18
CA TYR A 20 -5.07 7.66 -16.59
C TYR A 20 -4.33 6.82 -17.64
N SER A 21 -3.01 6.95 -17.64
CA SER A 21 -2.12 6.06 -18.36
C SER A 21 -2.08 4.65 -17.73
N MET A 22 -1.52 3.69 -18.46
CA MET A 22 -1.33 2.33 -17.94
C MET A 22 -0.47 2.32 -16.67
N ASP A 23 0.55 3.16 -16.60
CA ASP A 23 1.45 3.25 -15.43
C ASP A 23 0.71 3.76 -14.19
N GLU A 24 -0.19 4.72 -14.36
CA GLU A 24 -1.04 5.24 -13.28
C GLU A 24 -2.06 4.21 -12.82
N ILE A 25 -2.70 3.48 -13.75
CA ILE A 25 -3.62 2.38 -13.40
C ILE A 25 -2.87 1.31 -12.58
N MET A 26 -1.67 0.94 -12.99
CA MET A 26 -0.84 -0.01 -12.25
C MET A 26 -0.49 0.51 -10.86
N ALA A 27 -0.09 1.78 -10.74
CA ALA A 27 0.23 2.40 -9.46
C ALA A 27 -0.96 2.37 -8.49
N GLU A 28 -2.17 2.69 -8.96
CA GLU A 28 -3.39 2.64 -8.15
C GLU A 28 -3.73 1.21 -7.69
N LEU A 29 -3.57 0.21 -8.56
CA LEU A 29 -3.78 -1.19 -8.21
C LEU A 29 -2.80 -1.65 -7.12
N TYR A 30 -1.52 -1.28 -7.24
CA TYR A 30 -0.51 -1.60 -6.23
C TYR A 30 -0.80 -0.88 -4.91
N PHE A 31 -1.18 0.39 -4.96
CA PHE A 31 -1.55 1.15 -3.78
C PHE A 31 -2.73 0.51 -3.05
N LYS A 32 -3.80 0.17 -3.77
CA LYS A 32 -4.95 -0.57 -3.21
C LYS A 32 -4.52 -1.86 -2.53
N GLN A 33 -3.68 -2.67 -3.19
CA GLN A 33 -3.18 -3.92 -2.63
C GLN A 33 -2.38 -3.69 -1.33
N GLN A 34 -1.51 -2.66 -1.30
CA GLN A 34 -0.73 -2.31 -0.11
C GLN A 34 -1.60 -1.87 1.06
N VAL A 35 -2.64 -1.06 0.80
CA VAL A 35 -3.61 -0.65 1.82
C VAL A 35 -4.35 -1.85 2.39
N GLU A 36 -4.87 -2.74 1.54
CA GLU A 36 -5.56 -3.94 1.99
C GLU A 36 -4.66 -4.87 2.79
N GLN A 37 -3.40 -5.01 2.40
CA GLN A 37 -2.43 -5.78 3.17
C GLN A 37 -2.15 -5.13 4.52
N GLY A 38 -1.98 -3.81 4.57
CA GLY A 38 -1.77 -3.07 5.81
C GLY A 38 -2.95 -3.18 6.78
N LEU A 39 -4.19 -3.20 6.28
CA LEU A 39 -5.38 -3.45 7.10
C LEU A 39 -5.37 -4.85 7.71
N ARG A 40 -5.06 -5.89 6.92
CA ARG A 40 -4.91 -7.26 7.43
C ARG A 40 -3.79 -7.38 8.44
N ASP A 41 -2.64 -6.76 8.19
CA ASP A 41 -1.52 -6.73 9.11
C ASP A 41 -1.92 -6.09 10.45
N ALA A 42 -2.73 -5.02 10.42
CA ALA A 42 -3.25 -4.37 11.62
C ALA A 42 -4.21 -5.28 12.40
N GLU A 43 -5.14 -5.94 11.72
CA GLU A 43 -6.08 -6.90 12.34
C GLU A 43 -5.35 -8.09 12.98
N GLU A 44 -4.29 -8.59 12.32
CA GLU A 44 -3.50 -9.73 12.79
C GLU A 44 -2.38 -9.33 13.76
N GLY A 45 -2.32 -8.06 14.16
CA GLY A 45 -1.35 -7.54 15.13
C GLY A 45 0.09 -7.47 14.61
N ARG A 46 0.31 -7.61 13.30
CA ARG A 46 1.61 -7.41 12.63
C ARG A 46 1.94 -5.92 12.46
N VAL A 47 1.97 -5.22 13.59
CA VAL A 47 2.21 -3.77 13.64
C VAL A 47 3.48 -3.45 14.43
N TYR A 48 4.04 -2.28 14.16
CA TYR A 48 5.12 -1.72 14.96
C TYR A 48 4.54 -0.78 16.02
N SER A 49 5.05 -0.86 17.25
CA SER A 49 4.83 0.16 18.27
C SER A 49 5.46 1.50 17.85
N HIS A 50 4.97 2.58 18.46
CA HIS A 50 5.48 3.93 18.21
C HIS A 50 7.01 4.03 18.41
N GLU A 51 7.56 3.39 19.44
CA GLU A 51 9.01 3.40 19.70
C GLU A 51 9.81 2.60 18.66
N GLN A 52 9.27 1.48 18.17
CA GLN A 52 9.90 0.74 17.07
C GLN A 52 9.99 1.60 15.81
N VAL A 53 8.90 2.29 15.44
CA VAL A 53 8.88 3.19 14.27
C VAL A 53 9.88 4.33 14.44
N LYS A 54 9.97 4.96 15.61
CA LYS A 54 10.96 6.02 15.89
C LYS A 54 12.40 5.53 15.69
N ASN A 55 12.71 4.31 16.11
CA ASN A 55 14.03 3.74 15.93
C ASN A 55 14.33 3.43 14.45
N MET A 56 13.37 2.88 13.70
CA MET A 56 13.49 2.66 12.25
C MET A 56 13.79 3.95 11.49
N VAL A 57 13.07 5.03 11.80
CA VAL A 57 13.27 6.35 11.16
C VAL A 57 14.65 6.92 11.48
N LYS A 58 15.14 6.78 12.72
CA LYS A 58 16.51 7.20 13.10
C LYS A 58 17.57 6.49 12.27
N GLU A 59 17.44 5.16 12.09
CA GLU A 59 18.40 4.40 11.29
C GLU A 59 18.34 4.76 9.80
N TRP A 60 17.14 4.95 9.25
CA TRP A 60 16.97 5.37 7.85
C TRP A 60 17.59 6.76 7.57
N ARG A 61 17.51 7.68 8.54
CA ARG A 61 18.12 9.01 8.42
C ARG A 61 19.65 8.92 8.31
N LYS A 62 20.28 8.02 9.09
CA LYS A 62 21.73 7.76 9.03
C LYS A 62 22.14 7.19 7.67
N SER A 63 21.37 6.23 7.14
CA SER A 63 21.69 5.60 5.84
C SER A 63 21.47 6.54 4.64
N SER A 64 20.60 7.55 4.79
CA SER A 64 20.33 8.55 3.75
C SER A 64 21.37 9.68 3.67
N GLY A 65 22.46 9.60 4.44
CA GLY A 65 23.55 10.59 4.42
C GLY A 65 23.22 11.94 5.08
N ARG A 66 22.10 12.04 5.79
CA ARG A 66 21.65 13.25 6.50
C ARG A 66 21.90 13.07 8.00
N ASN A 67 23.12 13.34 8.47
CA ASN A 67 23.41 13.40 9.91
C ASN A 67 23.14 14.78 10.48
#